data_AF-A0A2P8W6D5-F1
#
_entry.id   AF-A0A2P8W6D5-F1
#
_cell.length_a   1.000
_cell.length_b   1.000
_cell.length_c   1.000
_cell.angle_alpha   90.00
_cell.angle_beta   90.00
_cell.angle_gamma   90.00
#
_symmetry.space_group_name_H-M   'P 1'
#
loop_
_entity.id
_entity.type
_entity.pdbx_description
1 polymer ?
#
loop_
_entity_poly.entity_id
_entity_poly.type
_entity_poly.pdbx_seq_one_letter_code
_entity_poly.pdbx_strand_id
1 'polypeptide(L)'
;MAFTVAAGHAADLSFATPEGLFRLETGGGDRQSLMPGGDRAFNALTWSNDGQRLAVVQNYGEVYRLEPGGDGSELVFTSDCQRPPTLDLAWQSDGDLVILQRCPASIAGGPGQVRLFLSTPAGALTPLDISPETLESDLFLAPSGNQVAYVTGQHIFVAALDGSSPRRVTQTPGTYGAAGSPLAWSPDGTRLAFYEGSYPFQRLNVVGTDGGDRRVLTPEANFQIYRSRVLWSPDSRYIAYYRPHNPPFSNQEVVALVNVNTGETQALTRPGFYDALSWAPNSQQIALAVGAQADQQTLFRLDLVSQAFTALTNQPLQNILDSQWSPTGDWIAFTATPPDDPMGTQVLHQVRPDGTELTSLTNTDEYVYPFVWVPASLTTETQGATETP
;
A
#
# COMPACT_ATOMS: atom_id res chain seq x y z
N MET A 1 36.30 6.51 -17.36
CA MET A 1 35.09 5.72 -17.67
C MET A 1 34.01 6.22 -16.74
N ALA A 2 33.05 6.97 -17.25
CA ALA A 2 31.86 7.31 -16.48
C ALA A 2 30.99 6.06 -16.43
N PHE A 3 30.78 5.50 -15.24
CA PHE A 3 29.72 4.53 -15.05
C PHE A 3 28.42 5.30 -15.18
N THR A 4 27.70 5.10 -16.29
CA THR A 4 26.28 5.45 -16.35
C THR A 4 25.57 4.57 -15.32
N VAL A 5 25.14 5.16 -14.22
CA VAL A 5 24.23 4.54 -13.26
C VAL A 5 22.95 4.23 -14.04
N ALA A 6 22.67 2.95 -14.26
CA ALA A 6 21.47 2.55 -14.98
C ALA A 6 20.26 2.92 -14.13
N ALA A 7 19.43 3.84 -14.63
CA ALA A 7 18.12 4.14 -14.06
C ALA A 7 17.35 2.83 -13.82
N GLY A 8 16.53 2.78 -12.77
CA GLY A 8 15.63 1.65 -12.56
C GLY A 8 14.76 1.47 -13.79
N HIS A 9 14.68 0.26 -14.32
CA HIS A 9 13.78 -0.01 -15.42
C HIS A 9 12.36 -0.09 -14.85
N ALA A 10 11.38 0.44 -15.60
CA ALA A 10 9.98 0.37 -15.21
C ALA A 10 9.60 -1.09 -14.90
N ALA A 11 8.92 -1.32 -13.76
CA ALA A 11 8.57 -2.64 -13.28
C ALA A 11 9.73 -3.54 -12.81
N ASP A 12 10.91 -2.99 -12.50
CA ASP A 12 11.87 -3.69 -11.63
C ASP A 12 11.28 -3.87 -10.22
N LEU A 13 11.68 -4.93 -9.53
CA LEU A 13 11.22 -5.22 -8.17
C LEU A 13 12.30 -4.90 -7.15
N SER A 14 11.99 -4.08 -6.15
CA SER A 14 12.88 -3.84 -5.01
C SER A 14 12.36 -4.55 -3.78
N PHE A 15 13.22 -5.24 -3.04
CA PHE A 15 12.84 -6.01 -1.86
C PHE A 15 13.98 -6.09 -0.86
N ALA A 16 13.63 -6.23 0.42
CA ALA A 16 14.59 -6.38 1.50
C ALA A 16 14.56 -7.80 2.08
N THR A 17 15.75 -8.29 2.41
CA THR A 17 16.00 -9.50 3.21
C THR A 17 16.98 -9.15 4.35
N PRO A 18 17.25 -10.07 5.30
CA PRO A 18 18.31 -9.87 6.29
C PRO A 18 19.70 -9.61 5.67
N GLU A 19 19.94 -10.09 4.45
CA GLU A 19 21.21 -9.90 3.74
C GLU A 19 21.36 -8.49 3.14
N GLY A 20 20.25 -7.77 2.96
CA GLY A 20 20.27 -6.42 2.43
C GLY A 20 19.02 -6.02 1.66
N LEU A 21 19.12 -4.85 1.03
CA LEU A 21 18.14 -4.32 0.09
C LEU A 21 18.62 -4.61 -1.32
N PHE A 22 17.72 -5.15 -2.15
CA PHE A 22 18.03 -5.57 -3.51
C PHE A 22 17.04 -4.98 -4.51
N ARG A 23 17.50 -4.86 -5.76
CA ARG A 23 16.69 -4.61 -6.95
C ARG A 23 16.85 -5.79 -7.90
N LEU A 24 15.76 -6.22 -8.52
CA LEU A 24 15.74 -7.29 -9.50
C LEU A 24 15.06 -6.81 -10.77
N GLU A 25 15.75 -6.98 -11.90
CA GLU A 25 15.17 -6.79 -13.22
C GLU A 25 14.18 -7.91 -13.54
N THR A 26 12.96 -7.54 -13.90
CA THR A 26 11.93 -8.53 -14.23
C THR A 26 12.26 -9.22 -15.56
N GLY A 27 12.15 -10.56 -15.59
CA GLY A 27 12.51 -11.38 -16.75
C GLY A 27 13.83 -12.16 -16.62
N GLY A 28 14.45 -12.17 -15.44
CA GLY A 28 15.52 -13.13 -15.10
C GLY A 28 16.93 -12.55 -15.00
N GLY A 29 17.07 -11.26 -14.65
CA GLY A 29 18.37 -10.67 -14.31
C GLY A 29 18.87 -11.11 -12.93
N ASP A 30 20.16 -10.86 -12.64
CA ASP A 30 20.73 -11.04 -11.30
C ASP A 30 20.22 -9.95 -10.35
N ARG A 31 20.02 -10.31 -9.07
CA ARG A 31 19.68 -9.30 -8.04
C ARG A 31 20.85 -8.34 -7.83
N GLN A 32 20.61 -7.05 -7.99
CA GLN A 32 21.55 -5.98 -7.66
C GLN A 32 21.42 -5.61 -6.19
N SER A 33 22.53 -5.61 -5.44
CA SER A 33 22.56 -5.09 -4.07
C SER A 33 22.50 -3.57 -4.10
N LEU A 34 21.49 -2.98 -3.45
CA LEU A 34 21.34 -1.54 -3.28
C LEU A 34 21.91 -1.07 -1.94
N MET A 35 21.73 -1.86 -0.88
CA MET A 35 22.28 -1.58 0.44
C MET A 35 22.62 -2.90 1.14
N PRO A 36 23.82 -3.06 1.72
CA PRO A 36 24.14 -4.26 2.48
C PRO A 36 23.29 -4.35 3.76
N GLY A 37 22.90 -5.58 4.11
CA GLY A 37 22.19 -5.91 5.34
C GLY A 37 23.13 -6.18 6.51
N GLY A 38 22.80 -7.19 7.32
CA GLY A 38 23.46 -7.53 8.58
C GLY A 38 22.49 -7.42 9.75
N ASP A 39 22.85 -6.71 10.82
CA ASP A 39 21.95 -6.43 11.97
C ASP A 39 20.84 -5.40 11.65
N ARG A 40 20.68 -5.05 10.37
CA ARG A 40 19.78 -4.02 9.88
C ARG A 40 18.40 -4.61 9.61
N ALA A 41 17.36 -4.04 10.22
CA ALA A 41 15.98 -4.35 9.86
C ALA A 41 15.47 -3.34 8.83
N PHE A 42 14.81 -3.79 7.77
CA PHE A 42 14.11 -2.93 6.82
C PHE A 42 12.62 -2.99 7.09
N ASN A 43 11.94 -1.85 7.11
CA ASN A 43 10.54 -1.78 7.56
C ASN A 43 9.59 -1.22 6.51
N ALA A 44 10.07 -0.33 5.64
CA ALA A 44 9.29 0.28 4.57
C ALA A 44 10.24 0.69 3.43
N LEU A 45 9.72 0.64 2.20
CA LEU A 45 10.39 1.08 0.98
C LEU A 45 9.38 1.89 0.16
N THR A 46 9.81 2.99 -0.44
CA THR A 46 8.99 3.69 -1.43
C THR A 46 9.85 4.38 -2.47
N TRP A 47 9.56 4.10 -3.73
CA TRP A 47 10.14 4.85 -4.84
C TRP A 47 9.44 6.20 -5.01
N SER A 48 10.21 7.19 -5.41
CA SER A 48 9.69 8.46 -5.96
C SER A 48 8.90 8.21 -7.24
N ASN A 49 8.00 9.13 -7.56
CA ASN A 49 7.07 8.96 -8.68
C ASN A 49 7.79 8.80 -10.03
N ASP A 50 8.95 9.42 -10.20
CA ASP A 50 9.83 9.31 -11.37
C ASP A 50 10.78 8.09 -11.34
N GLY A 51 10.76 7.29 -10.27
CA GLY A 51 11.62 6.13 -10.10
C GLY A 51 13.11 6.46 -9.91
N GLN A 52 13.46 7.73 -9.70
CA GLN A 52 14.87 8.16 -9.61
C GLN A 52 15.42 8.15 -8.18
N ARG A 53 14.57 7.88 -7.18
CA ARG A 53 14.97 7.86 -5.77
C ARG A 53 14.20 6.81 -4.99
N LEU A 54 14.90 6.12 -4.12
CA LEU A 54 14.31 5.16 -3.18
C LEU A 54 14.46 5.69 -1.76
N ALA A 55 13.35 5.78 -1.03
CA ALA A 55 13.35 6.01 0.41
C ALA A 55 13.17 4.68 1.15
N VAL A 56 13.96 4.50 2.20
CA VAL A 56 14.07 3.24 2.94
C VAL A 56 13.99 3.52 4.43
N VAL A 57 13.08 2.85 5.13
CA VAL A 57 13.07 2.84 6.59
C VAL A 57 13.92 1.68 7.08
N GLN A 58 14.93 2.00 7.89
CA GLN A 58 15.84 1.07 8.52
C GLN A 58 15.74 1.18 10.04
N ASN A 59 15.92 0.04 10.73
CA ASN A 59 15.94 -0.07 12.19
C ASN A 59 14.76 0.64 12.87
N TYR A 60 13.58 0.58 12.24
CA TYR A 60 12.33 1.25 12.62
C TYR A 60 12.35 2.78 12.62
N GLY A 61 13.49 3.44 12.83
CA GLY A 61 13.56 4.87 13.12
C GLY A 61 14.42 5.70 12.17
N GLU A 62 15.15 5.09 11.25
CA GLU A 62 16.05 5.79 10.33
C GLU A 62 15.46 5.80 8.94
N VAL A 63 15.43 6.96 8.27
CA VAL A 63 15.05 7.05 6.86
C VAL A 63 16.28 7.38 6.04
N TYR A 64 16.58 6.50 5.10
CA TYR A 64 17.62 6.70 4.10
C TYR A 64 17.01 7.04 2.75
N ARG A 65 17.70 7.89 1.99
CA ARG A 65 17.42 8.17 0.58
C ARG A 65 18.57 7.64 -0.25
N LEU A 66 18.27 6.92 -1.33
CA LEU A 66 19.24 6.32 -2.24
C LEU A 66 18.93 6.70 -3.68
N GLU A 67 19.99 6.77 -4.49
CA GLU A 67 19.88 6.75 -5.95
C GLU A 67 19.46 5.36 -6.46
N PRO A 68 18.97 5.21 -7.70
CA PRO A 68 18.38 3.96 -8.16
C PRO A 68 19.33 2.77 -8.17
N GLY A 69 20.64 3.05 -8.33
CA GLY A 69 21.70 2.05 -8.31
C GLY A 69 22.14 1.62 -6.91
N GLY A 70 21.63 2.27 -5.86
CA GLY A 70 22.01 2.03 -4.46
C GLY A 70 23.21 2.85 -3.98
N ASP A 71 23.87 3.57 -4.88
CA ASP A 71 24.88 4.55 -4.53
C ASP A 71 24.25 5.82 -3.91
N GLY A 72 25.08 6.64 -3.27
CA GLY A 72 24.63 7.91 -2.69
C GLY A 72 23.67 7.79 -1.50
N SER A 73 23.72 6.69 -0.73
CA SER A 73 22.86 6.53 0.45
C SER A 73 23.05 7.66 1.47
N GLU A 74 22.00 8.42 1.74
CA GLU A 74 21.97 9.56 2.65
C GLU A 74 20.97 9.30 3.78
N LEU A 75 21.40 9.47 5.03
CA LEU A 75 20.50 9.48 6.19
C LEU A 75 19.77 10.83 6.22
N VAL A 76 18.46 10.82 5.96
CA VAL A 76 17.64 12.05 5.90
C VAL A 76 16.80 12.28 7.16
N PHE A 77 16.62 11.25 7.99
CA PHE A 77 15.83 11.33 9.22
C PHE A 77 16.26 10.29 10.24
N THR A 78 16.25 10.68 11.52
CA THR A 78 16.38 9.77 12.66
C THR A 78 15.29 10.09 13.67
N SER A 79 14.52 9.08 14.02
CA SER A 79 13.48 9.16 15.04
C SER A 79 14.07 9.42 16.42
N ASP A 80 13.42 10.31 17.15
CA ASP A 80 13.67 10.61 18.55
C ASP A 80 12.71 9.89 19.52
N CYS A 81 11.85 9.01 19.01
CA CYS A 81 10.96 8.20 19.85
C CYS A 81 11.74 7.31 20.82
N GLN A 82 11.26 7.20 22.06
CA GLN A 82 11.86 6.35 23.11
C GLN A 82 11.66 4.85 22.89
N ARG A 83 10.73 4.51 21.99
CA ARG A 83 10.43 3.14 21.56
C ARG A 83 10.34 3.13 20.04
N PRO A 84 10.57 1.98 19.38
CA PRO A 84 10.51 1.88 17.93
C PRO A 84 9.22 2.51 17.37
N PRO A 85 9.32 3.50 16.47
CA PRO A 85 8.15 4.13 15.88
C PRO A 85 7.58 3.30 14.73
N THR A 86 6.44 3.75 14.21
CA THR A 86 6.01 3.44 12.84
C THR A 86 6.21 4.68 11.99
N LEU A 87 6.82 4.51 10.81
CA LEU A 87 7.05 5.57 9.84
C LEU A 87 6.26 5.27 8.56
N ASP A 88 5.44 6.22 8.11
CA ASP A 88 4.89 6.22 6.75
C ASP A 88 5.62 7.26 5.91
N LEU A 89 5.87 6.92 4.65
CA LEU A 89 6.59 7.75 3.70
C LEU A 89 5.70 8.06 2.50
N ALA A 90 5.74 9.31 2.01
CA ALA A 90 5.09 9.68 0.76
C ALA A 90 5.91 10.74 0.01
N TRP A 91 5.94 10.65 -1.31
CA TRP A 91 6.63 11.64 -2.15
C TRP A 91 5.66 12.73 -2.56
N GLN A 92 5.92 13.97 -2.12
CA GLN A 92 5.14 15.16 -2.48
C GLN A 92 5.47 15.65 -3.89
N SER A 93 6.73 15.49 -4.28
CA SER A 93 7.31 15.74 -5.59
C SER A 93 8.39 14.69 -5.85
N ASP A 94 9.03 14.71 -7.02
CA ASP A 94 10.13 13.78 -7.34
C ASP A 94 11.34 13.93 -6.39
N GLY A 95 11.40 15.01 -5.59
CA GLY A 95 12.49 15.26 -4.67
C GLY A 95 12.12 15.41 -3.20
N ASP A 96 10.89 15.81 -2.90
CA ASP A 96 10.45 16.13 -1.54
C ASP A 96 9.76 14.92 -0.90
N LEU A 97 10.34 14.46 0.21
CA LEU A 97 9.88 13.30 0.96
C LEU A 97 9.17 13.74 2.23
N VAL A 98 7.92 13.31 2.37
CA VAL A 98 7.12 13.49 3.58
C VAL A 98 7.29 12.27 4.47
N ILE A 99 7.62 12.51 5.74
CA ILE A 99 7.84 11.49 6.75
C ILE A 99 6.82 11.68 7.86
N LEU A 100 5.95 10.69 8.04
CA LEU A 100 4.97 10.65 9.13
C LEU A 100 5.46 9.70 10.22
N GLN A 101 5.89 10.26 11.35
CA GLN A 101 6.35 9.52 12.51
C GLN A 101 5.22 9.32 13.53
N ARG A 102 5.03 8.07 13.94
CA ARG A 102 4.16 7.69 15.07
C ARG A 102 5.00 7.09 16.18
N CYS A 103 5.21 7.86 17.25
CA CYS A 103 5.79 7.33 18.48
C CYS A 103 4.71 6.64 19.30
N PRO A 104 4.91 5.39 19.73
CA PRO A 104 3.99 4.75 20.66
C PRO A 104 4.02 5.46 22.02
N ALA A 105 2.88 5.42 22.72
CA ALA A 105 2.74 6.03 24.04
C ALA A 105 3.72 5.42 25.04
N SER A 106 4.31 6.25 25.93
CA SER A 106 5.30 5.81 26.93
C SER A 106 4.78 4.80 27.96
N ILE A 107 3.46 4.67 28.11
CA ILE A 107 2.79 3.65 28.93
C ILE A 107 1.64 3.00 28.14
N ALA A 108 1.28 1.77 28.49
CA ALA A 108 0.14 1.09 27.87
C ALA A 108 -1.16 1.89 28.09
N GLY A 109 -1.89 2.16 27.01
CA GLY A 109 -3.12 2.97 27.03
C GLY A 109 -2.93 4.48 27.12
N GLY A 110 -1.69 4.98 27.16
CA GLY A 110 -1.41 6.41 27.04
C GLY A 110 -1.56 6.94 25.60
N PRO A 111 -1.53 8.27 25.39
CA PRO A 111 -1.52 8.85 24.06
C PRO A 111 -0.14 8.68 23.40
N GLY A 112 -0.12 8.25 22.14
CA GLY A 112 1.06 8.31 21.28
C GLY A 112 1.37 9.74 20.83
N GLN A 113 2.42 9.92 20.04
CA GLN A 113 2.72 11.18 19.37
C GLN A 113 2.79 10.97 17.88
N VAL A 114 2.18 11.87 17.12
CA VAL A 114 2.23 11.87 15.66
C VAL A 114 2.89 13.17 15.19
N ARG A 115 3.89 13.07 14.33
CA ARG A 115 4.65 14.21 13.79
C ARG A 115 4.90 14.04 12.30
N LEU A 116 4.84 15.14 11.56
CA LEU A 116 5.16 15.18 10.13
C LEU A 116 6.45 15.96 9.90
N PHE A 117 7.20 15.53 8.91
CA PHE A 117 8.41 16.21 8.46
C PHE A 117 8.45 16.24 6.94
N LEU A 118 8.96 17.34 6.39
CA LEU A 118 9.30 17.47 4.98
C LEU A 118 10.83 17.47 4.83
N SER A 119 11.34 16.49 4.11
CA SER A 119 12.75 16.38 3.72
C SER A 119 12.93 16.77 2.26
N THR A 120 13.79 17.74 1.98
CA THR A 120 14.05 18.21 0.61
C THR A 120 15.35 17.64 0.04
N PRO A 121 15.58 17.72 -1.28
CA PRO A 121 16.84 17.32 -1.90
C PRO A 121 18.05 18.10 -1.36
N ALA A 122 17.83 19.34 -0.91
CA ALA A 122 18.89 20.20 -0.37
C ALA A 122 19.31 19.84 1.07
N GLY A 123 18.76 18.76 1.65
CA GLY A 123 19.05 18.31 3.01
C GLY A 123 18.28 19.06 4.10
N ALA A 124 17.31 19.92 3.73
CA ALA A 124 16.47 20.57 4.71
C ALA A 124 15.43 19.59 5.25
N LEU A 125 15.35 19.46 6.57
CA LEU A 125 14.32 18.70 7.27
C LEU A 125 13.48 19.66 8.11
N THR A 126 12.23 19.86 7.70
CA THR A 126 11.32 20.82 8.34
C THR A 126 10.17 20.08 9.03
N PRO A 127 9.95 20.25 10.34
CA PRO A 127 8.75 19.74 10.99
C PRO A 127 7.52 20.47 10.46
N LEU A 128 6.47 19.73 10.18
CA LEU A 128 5.17 20.24 9.75
C LEU A 128 4.18 20.07 10.91
N ASP A 129 3.56 21.16 11.31
CA ASP A 129 2.71 21.18 12.50
C ASP A 129 1.22 21.08 12.11
N ILE A 130 0.63 19.93 12.41
CA ILE A 130 -0.80 19.70 12.31
C ILE A 130 -1.34 19.61 13.73
N SER A 131 -1.78 20.75 14.24
CA SER A 131 -2.23 20.91 15.63
C SER A 131 -3.74 21.16 15.72
N PRO A 132 -4.61 20.14 15.50
CA PRO A 132 -6.01 20.26 15.88
C PRO A 132 -6.14 20.29 17.41
N GLU A 133 -7.21 20.89 17.93
CA GLU A 133 -7.45 20.96 19.38
C GLU A 133 -7.48 19.58 20.05
N THR A 134 -8.01 18.57 19.36
CA THR A 134 -8.03 17.16 19.81
C THR A 134 -7.82 16.22 18.63
N LEU A 135 -6.77 15.40 18.63
CA LEU A 135 -6.57 14.40 17.57
C LEU A 135 -7.16 13.04 18.02
N GLU A 136 -8.15 12.54 17.28
CA GLU A 136 -8.90 11.31 17.60
C GLU A 136 -8.50 10.12 16.71
N SER A 137 -7.59 10.32 15.74
CA SER A 137 -7.07 9.29 14.84
C SER A 137 -5.60 9.52 14.50
N ASP A 138 -5.02 8.60 13.75
CA ASP A 138 -3.79 8.87 13.00
C ASP A 138 -4.01 9.93 11.91
N LEU A 139 -2.89 10.42 11.37
CA LEU A 139 -2.84 11.18 10.13
C LEU A 139 -2.75 10.21 8.93
N PHE A 140 -3.47 10.50 7.86
CA PHE A 140 -3.50 9.72 6.62
C PHE A 140 -3.06 10.60 5.45
N LEU A 141 -1.85 10.37 4.94
CA LEU A 141 -1.30 11.12 3.81
C LEU A 141 -2.06 10.83 2.52
N ALA A 142 -2.35 11.88 1.74
CA ALA A 142 -2.87 11.73 0.39
C ALA A 142 -1.79 11.15 -0.55
N PRO A 143 -2.17 10.43 -1.63
CA PRO A 143 -1.20 9.84 -2.57
C PRO A 143 -0.22 10.86 -3.17
N SER A 144 -0.69 12.09 -3.38
CA SER A 144 0.13 13.20 -3.91
C SER A 144 1.09 13.81 -2.89
N GLY A 145 1.06 13.39 -1.62
CA GLY A 145 1.88 13.96 -0.55
C GLY A 145 1.61 15.44 -0.24
N ASN A 146 0.49 16.02 -0.70
CA ASN A 146 0.19 17.45 -0.48
C ASN A 146 -0.88 17.70 0.59
N GLN A 147 -1.60 16.66 0.97
CA GLN A 147 -2.73 16.75 1.89
C GLN A 147 -2.70 15.62 2.90
N VAL A 148 -3.41 15.82 4.00
CA VAL A 148 -3.58 14.85 5.06
C VAL A 148 -5.04 14.81 5.49
N ALA A 149 -5.52 13.62 5.82
CA ALA A 149 -6.82 13.41 6.42
C ALA A 149 -6.66 12.96 7.88
N TYR A 150 -7.55 13.42 8.75
CA TYR A 150 -7.52 13.08 10.17
C TYR A 150 -8.89 13.28 10.82
N VAL A 151 -9.07 12.74 12.03
CA VAL A 151 -10.29 12.88 12.82
C VAL A 151 -10.03 13.79 14.02
N THR A 152 -10.90 14.78 14.19
CA THR A 152 -10.92 15.68 15.35
C THR A 152 -12.36 16.09 15.66
N GLY A 153 -12.73 16.12 16.94
CA GLY A 153 -14.07 16.52 17.37
C GLY A 153 -15.19 15.69 16.74
N GLN A 154 -15.00 14.37 16.61
CA GLN A 154 -15.91 13.45 15.91
C GLN A 154 -16.20 13.81 14.45
N HIS A 155 -15.27 14.48 13.77
CA HIS A 155 -15.39 14.84 12.37
C HIS A 155 -14.10 14.51 11.61
N ILE A 156 -14.25 14.21 10.31
CA ILE A 156 -13.11 14.03 9.42
C ILE A 156 -12.74 15.39 8.84
N PHE A 157 -11.44 15.68 8.84
CA PHE A 157 -10.85 16.87 8.24
C PHE A 157 -9.84 16.48 7.17
N VAL A 158 -9.71 17.35 6.17
CA VAL A 158 -8.62 17.37 5.21
C VAL A 158 -7.91 18.71 5.34
N ALA A 159 -6.58 18.70 5.41
CA ALA A 159 -5.76 19.90 5.47
C ALA A 159 -4.54 19.79 4.55
N ALA A 160 -3.88 20.92 4.30
CA ALA A 160 -2.52 20.92 3.77
C ALA A 160 -1.56 20.32 4.81
N LEU A 161 -0.37 19.91 4.37
CA LEU A 161 0.60 19.27 5.25
C LEU A 161 1.14 20.18 6.37
N ASP A 162 1.14 21.49 6.16
CA ASP A 162 1.52 22.49 7.16
C ASP A 162 0.38 22.82 8.15
N GLY A 163 -0.70 22.05 8.13
CA GLY A 163 -1.90 22.26 8.94
C GLY A 163 -2.79 23.42 8.45
N SER A 164 -2.39 24.12 7.39
CA SER A 164 -3.18 25.23 6.86
C SER A 164 -4.43 24.73 6.12
N SER A 165 -5.39 25.64 5.98
CA SER A 165 -6.66 25.40 5.27
C SER A 165 -7.42 24.13 5.71
N PRO A 166 -7.57 23.86 7.03
CA PRO A 166 -8.29 22.68 7.48
C PRO A 166 -9.75 22.76 7.06
N ARG A 167 -10.22 21.71 6.39
CA ARG A 167 -11.59 21.59 5.89
C ARG A 167 -12.27 20.40 6.51
N ARG A 168 -13.37 20.65 7.21
CA ARG A 168 -14.26 19.58 7.69
C ARG A 168 -14.99 18.97 6.50
N VAL A 169 -14.86 17.65 6.29
CA VAL A 169 -15.50 16.94 5.17
C VAL A 169 -16.76 16.18 5.59
N THR A 170 -17.01 15.97 6.88
CA THR A 170 -18.27 15.38 7.37
C THR A 170 -19.21 16.42 7.96
N GLN A 171 -20.51 16.30 7.66
CA GLN A 171 -21.54 17.25 8.12
C GLN A 171 -22.02 16.94 9.54
N THR A 172 -22.08 15.65 9.90
CA THR A 172 -22.55 15.18 11.21
C THR A 172 -21.38 14.57 12.00
N PRO A 173 -21.36 14.72 13.33
CA PRO A 173 -20.45 13.96 14.17
C PRO A 173 -20.65 12.46 13.94
N GLY A 174 -19.57 11.69 14.05
CA GLY A 174 -19.60 10.24 13.84
C GLY A 174 -18.54 9.50 14.62
N THR A 175 -18.62 8.19 14.61
CA THR A 175 -17.61 7.30 15.19
C THR A 175 -16.82 6.67 14.06
N TYR A 176 -15.52 6.96 13.98
CA TYR A 176 -14.65 6.47 12.91
C TYR A 176 -13.52 5.56 13.41
N GLY A 177 -13.37 5.39 14.73
CA GLY A 177 -12.12 4.94 15.38
C GLY A 177 -12.10 3.56 16.03
N ALA A 178 -13.12 2.70 15.89
CA ALA A 178 -13.08 1.40 16.54
C ALA A 178 -12.51 0.32 15.60
N ALA A 179 -11.29 -0.15 15.90
CA ALA A 179 -10.60 -1.29 15.28
C ALA A 179 -9.96 -1.06 13.89
N GLY A 180 -8.89 -0.24 13.83
CA GLY A 180 -7.97 -0.25 12.69
C GLY A 180 -8.61 0.07 11.34
N SER A 181 -9.63 0.94 11.33
CA SER A 181 -10.33 1.39 10.11
C SER A 181 -9.67 2.66 9.58
N PRO A 182 -8.71 2.57 8.63
CA PRO A 182 -8.04 3.75 8.11
C PRO A 182 -9.01 4.59 7.28
N LEU A 183 -8.78 5.90 7.27
CA LEU A 183 -9.26 6.72 6.17
C LEU A 183 -8.44 6.32 4.93
N ALA A 184 -9.12 6.01 3.83
CA ALA A 184 -8.48 5.56 2.59
C ALA A 184 -8.74 6.57 1.47
N TRP A 185 -7.69 7.27 1.04
CA TRP A 185 -7.74 8.15 -0.12
C TRP A 185 -7.98 7.38 -1.41
N SER A 186 -8.79 7.94 -2.30
CA SER A 186 -8.80 7.50 -3.70
C SER A 186 -7.44 7.79 -4.36
N PRO A 187 -6.99 6.99 -5.33
CA PRO A 187 -5.74 7.21 -6.04
C PRO A 187 -5.61 8.62 -6.66
N ASP A 188 -6.72 9.19 -7.14
CA ASP A 188 -6.76 10.56 -7.66
C ASP A 188 -6.75 11.66 -6.58
N GLY A 189 -6.80 11.29 -5.29
CA GLY A 189 -6.80 12.22 -4.16
C GLY A 189 -8.09 13.05 -4.02
N THR A 190 -9.16 12.75 -4.75
CA THR A 190 -10.40 13.54 -4.74
C THR A 190 -11.43 13.07 -3.72
N ARG A 191 -11.28 11.84 -3.20
CA ARG A 191 -12.24 11.22 -2.28
C ARG A 191 -11.56 10.50 -1.13
N LEU A 192 -12.31 10.37 -0.04
CA LEU A 192 -11.97 9.56 1.12
C LEU A 192 -13.03 8.48 1.33
N ALA A 193 -12.60 7.23 1.41
CA ALA A 193 -13.39 6.12 1.91
C ALA A 193 -13.11 5.92 3.40
N PHE A 194 -14.15 5.61 4.17
CA PHE A 194 -14.02 5.43 5.61
C PHE A 194 -15.16 4.58 6.18
N TYR A 195 -14.91 3.97 7.32
CA TYR A 195 -15.94 3.27 8.08
C TYR A 195 -16.54 4.19 9.14
N GLU A 196 -17.87 4.22 9.22
CA GLU A 196 -18.61 4.97 10.23
C GLU A 196 -19.50 4.01 11.04
N GLY A 197 -19.36 4.05 12.37
CA GLY A 197 -20.10 3.20 13.31
C GLY A 197 -19.20 2.61 14.40
N SER A 198 -19.79 1.82 15.28
CA SER A 198 -19.08 1.13 16.36
C SER A 198 -18.83 -0.32 15.96
N TYR A 199 -17.59 -0.79 16.10
CA TYR A 199 -17.24 -2.18 15.80
C TYR A 199 -18.17 -3.18 16.53
N PRO A 200 -18.65 -4.24 15.85
CA PRO A 200 -18.41 -4.57 14.44
C PRO A 200 -19.37 -3.90 13.45
N PHE A 201 -20.36 -3.14 13.92
CA PHE A 201 -21.42 -2.54 13.11
C PHE A 201 -20.99 -1.20 12.52
N GLN A 202 -20.41 -1.27 11.33
CA GLN A 202 -19.85 -0.12 10.62
C GLN A 202 -20.34 -0.10 9.17
N ARG A 203 -20.48 1.10 8.61
CA ARG A 203 -20.85 1.30 7.20
C ARG A 203 -19.69 1.90 6.44
N LEU A 204 -19.41 1.36 5.26
CA LEU A 204 -18.47 1.94 4.32
C LEU A 204 -19.11 3.20 3.73
N ASN A 205 -18.40 4.31 3.82
CA ASN A 205 -18.79 5.60 3.29
C ASN A 205 -17.72 6.10 2.32
N VAL A 206 -18.12 6.99 1.43
CA VAL A 206 -17.20 7.82 0.63
C VAL A 206 -17.63 9.28 0.76
N VAL A 207 -16.66 10.20 0.74
CA VAL A 207 -16.90 11.64 0.69
C VAL A 207 -15.87 12.32 -0.20
N GLY A 208 -16.26 13.39 -0.88
CA GLY A 208 -15.32 14.27 -1.55
C GLY A 208 -14.38 14.93 -0.55
N THR A 209 -13.15 15.23 -0.94
CA THR A 209 -12.20 15.96 -0.09
C THR A 209 -12.61 17.42 0.10
N ASP A 210 -13.60 17.85 -0.66
CA ASP A 210 -14.34 19.09 -0.49
C ASP A 210 -15.54 18.96 0.48
N GLY A 211 -15.78 17.79 1.06
CA GLY A 211 -16.96 17.52 1.91
C GLY A 211 -18.28 17.41 1.13
N GLY A 212 -18.23 17.51 -0.20
CA GLY A 212 -19.35 17.22 -1.10
C GLY A 212 -19.52 15.73 -1.35
N ASP A 213 -20.60 15.38 -2.07
CA ASP A 213 -20.85 14.03 -2.61
C ASP A 213 -20.69 12.86 -1.63
N ARG A 214 -20.99 13.10 -0.33
CA ARG A 214 -21.00 12.03 0.67
C ARG A 214 -22.02 10.96 0.29
N ARG A 215 -21.61 9.69 0.31
CA ARG A 215 -22.46 8.52 0.05
C ARG A 215 -22.15 7.40 1.04
N VAL A 216 -23.21 6.71 1.48
CA VAL A 216 -23.11 5.44 2.19
C VAL A 216 -23.08 4.33 1.15
N LEU A 217 -21.99 3.56 1.10
CA LEU A 217 -21.77 2.50 0.12
C LEU A 217 -22.31 1.15 0.60
N THR A 218 -22.36 0.91 1.92
CA THR A 218 -23.02 -0.26 2.52
C THR A 218 -24.17 0.19 3.43
N PRO A 219 -25.39 0.40 2.90
CA PRO A 219 -26.49 0.98 3.66
C PRO A 219 -27.15 0.02 4.65
N GLU A 220 -26.82 -1.28 4.62
CA GLU A 220 -27.46 -2.27 5.48
C GLU A 220 -27.19 -2.00 6.97
N ALA A 221 -28.25 -1.92 7.78
CA ALA A 221 -28.15 -1.52 9.20
C ALA A 221 -27.37 -2.51 10.08
N ASN A 222 -27.33 -3.78 9.69
CA ASN A 222 -26.61 -4.85 10.39
C ASN A 222 -25.31 -5.24 9.67
N PHE A 223 -24.76 -4.34 8.85
CA PHE A 223 -23.50 -4.58 8.16
C PHE A 223 -22.37 -4.69 9.20
N GLN A 224 -21.73 -5.86 9.23
CA GLN A 224 -20.62 -6.13 10.14
C GLN A 224 -19.31 -6.12 9.37
N ILE A 225 -18.28 -5.55 9.97
CA ILE A 225 -16.97 -5.43 9.35
C ILE A 225 -15.94 -5.98 10.32
N TYR A 226 -15.35 -7.10 9.92
CA TYR A 226 -14.29 -7.77 10.67
C TYR A 226 -12.91 -7.48 10.07
N ARG A 227 -12.87 -7.13 8.78
CA ARG A 227 -11.67 -6.74 8.04
C ARG A 227 -11.86 -5.35 7.47
N SER A 228 -11.05 -4.40 7.92
CA SER A 228 -11.16 -2.98 7.58
C SER A 228 -10.35 -2.56 6.35
N ARG A 229 -9.85 -3.50 5.54
CA ARG A 229 -9.07 -3.17 4.34
C ARG A 229 -10.00 -2.70 3.21
N VAL A 230 -9.81 -1.45 2.79
CA VAL A 230 -10.47 -0.82 1.64
C VAL A 230 -9.48 -0.75 0.49
N LEU A 231 -9.82 -1.31 -0.67
CA LEU A 231 -8.95 -1.30 -1.85
C LEU A 231 -9.61 -0.56 -3.00
N TRP A 232 -9.19 0.69 -3.20
CA TRP A 232 -9.58 1.48 -4.36
C TRP A 232 -9.03 0.87 -5.65
N SER A 233 -9.85 0.88 -6.71
CA SER A 233 -9.35 0.65 -8.05
C SER A 233 -8.44 1.81 -8.47
N PRO A 234 -7.38 1.58 -9.27
CA PRO A 234 -6.46 2.63 -9.73
C PRO A 234 -7.16 3.81 -10.41
N ASP A 235 -8.27 3.57 -11.10
CA ASP A 235 -9.09 4.60 -11.75
C ASP A 235 -10.03 5.38 -10.79
N SER A 236 -9.97 5.11 -9.48
CA SER A 236 -10.79 5.75 -8.44
C SER A 236 -12.31 5.56 -8.57
N ARG A 237 -12.79 4.60 -9.38
CA ARG A 237 -14.23 4.38 -9.62
C ARG A 237 -14.85 3.28 -8.77
N TYR A 238 -14.05 2.37 -8.24
CA TYR A 238 -14.53 1.23 -7.48
C TYR A 238 -13.74 1.02 -6.20
N ILE A 239 -14.37 0.33 -5.26
CA ILE A 239 -13.72 -0.19 -4.07
C ILE A 239 -13.99 -1.69 -4.01
N ALA A 240 -12.93 -2.48 -3.90
CA ALA A 240 -13.00 -3.88 -3.52
C ALA A 240 -12.84 -4.01 -2.00
N TYR A 241 -13.67 -4.83 -1.38
CA TYR A 241 -13.69 -5.01 0.08
C TYR A 241 -14.24 -6.39 0.47
N TYR A 242 -13.90 -6.81 1.69
CA TYR A 242 -14.43 -8.04 2.28
C TYR A 242 -15.82 -7.80 2.87
N ARG A 243 -16.77 -8.63 2.49
CA ARG A 243 -18.15 -8.58 2.98
C ARG A 243 -18.51 -9.91 3.65
N PRO A 244 -18.98 -9.94 4.91
CA PRO A 244 -19.47 -11.17 5.52
C PRO A 244 -20.63 -11.76 4.73
N HIS A 245 -20.63 -13.08 4.51
CA HIS A 245 -21.69 -13.73 3.76
C HIS A 245 -22.99 -13.85 4.57
N ASN A 246 -22.92 -14.35 5.81
CA ASN A 246 -24.08 -14.52 6.72
C ASN A 246 -23.75 -14.02 8.14
N PRO A 247 -23.85 -12.71 8.40
CA PRO A 247 -23.66 -12.17 9.75
C PRO A 247 -24.77 -12.68 10.71
N PRO A 248 -24.48 -12.92 12.01
CA PRO A 248 -23.22 -12.66 12.70
C PRO A 248 -22.31 -13.90 12.90
N PHE A 249 -22.67 -15.06 12.35
CA PHE A 249 -22.03 -16.35 12.70
C PHE A 249 -21.20 -16.98 11.56
N SER A 250 -21.07 -16.31 10.42
CA SER A 250 -20.26 -16.80 9.30
C SER A 250 -18.80 -16.42 9.47
N ASN A 251 -17.91 -17.41 9.43
CA ASN A 251 -16.48 -17.19 9.20
C ASN A 251 -16.15 -16.97 7.72
N GLN A 252 -17.09 -17.25 6.81
CA GLN A 252 -16.93 -17.03 5.38
C GLN A 252 -17.31 -15.60 4.95
N GLU A 253 -16.54 -15.10 3.99
CA GLU A 253 -16.69 -13.78 3.39
C GLU A 253 -16.89 -13.92 1.87
N VAL A 254 -17.33 -12.84 1.24
CA VAL A 254 -17.24 -12.63 -0.20
C VAL A 254 -16.36 -11.42 -0.45
N VAL A 255 -15.59 -11.44 -1.54
CA VAL A 255 -14.99 -10.22 -2.07
C VAL A 255 -16.08 -9.50 -2.83
N ALA A 256 -16.41 -8.28 -2.42
CA ALA A 256 -17.42 -7.44 -3.04
C ALA A 256 -16.76 -6.24 -3.73
N LEU A 257 -17.43 -5.76 -4.78
CA LEU A 257 -17.07 -4.55 -5.51
C LEU A 257 -18.21 -3.56 -5.39
N VAL A 258 -17.90 -2.32 -5.00
CA VAL A 258 -18.87 -1.22 -5.01
C VAL A 258 -18.40 -0.11 -5.94
N ASN A 259 -19.30 0.37 -6.79
CA ASN A 259 -19.09 1.56 -7.59
C ASN A 259 -19.31 2.80 -6.71
N VAL A 260 -18.28 3.64 -6.56
CA VAL A 260 -18.34 4.79 -5.64
C VAL A 260 -19.25 5.92 -6.12
N ASN A 261 -19.60 5.90 -7.41
CA ASN A 261 -20.46 6.91 -8.02
C ASN A 261 -21.95 6.55 -7.90
N THR A 262 -22.28 5.28 -8.02
CA THR A 262 -23.68 4.82 -8.00
C THR A 262 -24.09 4.16 -6.68
N GLY A 263 -23.13 3.68 -5.88
CA GLY A 263 -23.36 2.81 -4.73
C GLY A 263 -23.73 1.37 -5.11
N GLU A 264 -23.76 1.06 -6.41
CA GLU A 264 -24.07 -0.28 -6.90
C GLU A 264 -23.00 -1.27 -6.44
N THR A 265 -23.45 -2.37 -5.83
CA THR A 265 -22.58 -3.38 -5.26
C THR A 265 -22.82 -4.73 -5.91
N GLN A 266 -21.74 -5.46 -6.18
CA GLN A 266 -21.78 -6.83 -6.67
C GLN A 266 -20.79 -7.71 -5.90
N ALA A 267 -21.14 -8.99 -5.70
CA ALA A 267 -20.20 -9.98 -5.20
C ALA A 267 -19.34 -10.48 -6.36
N LEU A 268 -18.02 -10.45 -6.19
CA LEU A 268 -17.05 -10.94 -7.17
C LEU A 268 -16.75 -12.44 -6.96
N THR A 269 -16.96 -12.93 -5.74
CA THR A 269 -16.68 -14.32 -5.38
C THR A 269 -17.87 -14.99 -4.71
N ARG A 270 -17.79 -16.32 -4.64
CA ARG A 270 -18.66 -17.11 -3.76
C ARG A 270 -18.23 -16.94 -2.29
N PRO A 271 -19.02 -17.39 -1.31
CA PRO A 271 -18.59 -17.43 0.08
C PRO A 271 -17.36 -18.32 0.25
N GLY A 272 -16.35 -17.82 0.96
CA GLY A 272 -15.09 -18.52 1.16
C GLY A 272 -14.09 -17.74 2.02
N PHE A 273 -12.82 -18.10 1.90
CA PHE A 273 -11.70 -17.44 2.58
C PHE A 273 -10.71 -16.94 1.53
N TYR A 274 -10.49 -15.63 1.54
CA TYR A 274 -9.73 -14.91 0.54
C TYR A 274 -8.69 -14.04 1.21
N ASP A 275 -7.50 -13.96 0.63
CA ASP A 275 -6.42 -13.06 1.06
C ASP A 275 -5.67 -12.52 -0.17
N ALA A 276 -4.57 -11.77 0.06
CA ALA A 276 -3.71 -11.22 -0.99
C ALA A 276 -4.47 -10.49 -2.13
N LEU A 277 -5.50 -9.72 -1.78
CA LEU A 277 -6.32 -8.98 -2.73
C LEU A 277 -5.55 -7.78 -3.28
N SER A 278 -5.41 -7.67 -4.60
CA SER A 278 -4.76 -6.53 -5.27
C SER A 278 -5.35 -6.21 -6.64
N TRP A 279 -5.30 -4.94 -7.01
CA TRP A 279 -5.79 -4.45 -8.31
C TRP A 279 -4.68 -4.46 -9.35
N ALA A 280 -5.02 -4.87 -10.57
CA ALA A 280 -4.20 -4.59 -11.74
C ALA A 280 -4.26 -3.09 -12.07
N PRO A 281 -3.17 -2.51 -12.63
CA PRO A 281 -3.11 -1.08 -12.96
C PRO A 281 -4.20 -0.65 -13.96
N ASN A 282 -4.70 -1.58 -14.79
CA ASN A 282 -5.77 -1.33 -15.75
C ASN A 282 -7.18 -1.17 -15.14
N SER A 283 -7.35 -1.37 -13.81
CA SER A 283 -8.65 -1.32 -13.11
C SER A 283 -9.71 -2.31 -13.62
N GLN A 284 -9.32 -3.33 -14.39
CA GLN A 284 -10.22 -4.33 -14.96
C GLN A 284 -9.96 -5.73 -14.40
N GLN A 285 -8.87 -5.92 -13.65
CA GLN A 285 -8.47 -7.21 -13.13
C GLN A 285 -8.07 -7.10 -11.66
N ILE A 286 -8.28 -8.18 -10.94
CA ILE A 286 -7.95 -8.33 -9.52
C ILE A 286 -7.20 -9.65 -9.34
N ALA A 287 -6.13 -9.64 -8.56
CA ALA A 287 -5.53 -10.86 -8.03
C ALA A 287 -6.03 -11.12 -6.60
N LEU A 288 -6.25 -12.38 -6.26
CA LEU A 288 -6.66 -12.81 -4.92
C LEU A 288 -6.24 -14.26 -4.66
N ALA A 289 -5.83 -14.53 -3.43
CA ALA A 289 -5.62 -15.89 -2.94
C ALA A 289 -6.97 -16.51 -2.54
N VAL A 290 -7.18 -17.76 -2.90
CA VAL A 290 -8.35 -18.56 -2.52
C VAL A 290 -7.91 -19.71 -1.63
N GLY A 291 -8.68 -19.98 -0.57
CA GLY A 291 -8.42 -21.10 0.33
C GLY A 291 -7.60 -20.69 1.55
N ALA A 292 -7.74 -19.45 2.04
CA ALA A 292 -6.87 -18.92 3.09
C ALA A 292 -6.86 -19.72 4.41
N GLN A 293 -7.90 -20.51 4.69
CA GLN A 293 -7.98 -21.42 5.84
C GLN A 293 -7.82 -22.92 5.47
N ALA A 294 -7.36 -23.21 4.26
CA ALA A 294 -7.09 -24.56 3.79
C ALA A 294 -5.58 -24.85 3.81
N ASP A 295 -5.23 -26.13 3.78
CA ASP A 295 -3.83 -26.60 3.71
C ASP A 295 -3.14 -26.23 2.39
N GLN A 296 -3.90 -25.71 1.42
CA GLN A 296 -3.40 -25.24 0.13
C GLN A 296 -4.17 -24.01 -0.32
N GLN A 297 -3.43 -23.02 -0.77
CA GLN A 297 -3.94 -21.80 -1.39
C GLN A 297 -3.56 -21.78 -2.86
N THR A 298 -4.34 -21.03 -3.64
CA THR A 298 -4.05 -20.77 -5.05
C THR A 298 -4.27 -19.29 -5.29
N LEU A 299 -3.32 -18.65 -5.96
CA LEU A 299 -3.49 -17.29 -6.43
C LEU A 299 -4.28 -17.32 -7.73
N PHE A 300 -5.33 -16.51 -7.81
CA PHE A 300 -6.17 -16.36 -8.99
C PHE A 300 -6.14 -14.93 -9.50
N ARG A 301 -6.35 -14.78 -10.80
CA ARG A 301 -6.76 -13.53 -11.45
C ARG A 301 -8.25 -13.61 -11.80
N LEU A 302 -9.00 -12.60 -11.37
CA LEU A 302 -10.36 -12.34 -11.81
C LEU A 302 -10.37 -11.18 -12.80
N ASP A 303 -10.95 -11.41 -13.97
CA ASP A 303 -11.27 -10.36 -14.94
C ASP A 303 -12.69 -9.84 -14.71
N LEU A 304 -12.85 -8.54 -14.49
CA LEU A 304 -14.12 -7.94 -14.07
C LEU A 304 -15.13 -7.79 -15.21
N VAL A 305 -14.69 -7.82 -16.46
CA VAL A 305 -15.55 -7.65 -17.64
C VAL A 305 -16.08 -9.01 -18.10
N SER A 306 -15.17 -9.97 -18.30
CA SER A 306 -15.50 -11.32 -18.76
C SER A 306 -15.92 -12.25 -17.63
N GLN A 307 -15.68 -11.88 -16.37
CA GLN A 307 -15.81 -12.73 -15.18
C GLN A 307 -14.92 -13.99 -15.23
N ALA A 308 -13.89 -14.00 -16.09
CA ALA A 308 -12.96 -15.11 -16.18
C ALA A 308 -12.13 -15.21 -14.89
N PHE A 309 -12.07 -16.43 -14.34
CA PHE A 309 -11.34 -16.74 -13.11
C PHE A 309 -10.19 -17.69 -13.43
N THR A 310 -8.97 -17.15 -13.53
CA THR A 310 -7.78 -17.87 -14.01
C THR A 310 -6.87 -18.21 -12.84
N ALA A 311 -6.51 -19.48 -12.66
CA ALA A 311 -5.49 -19.87 -11.69
C ALA A 311 -4.11 -19.42 -12.19
N LEU A 312 -3.37 -18.72 -11.33
CA LEU A 312 -2.02 -18.23 -11.63
C LEU A 312 -0.94 -19.16 -11.10
N THR A 313 -1.24 -19.90 -10.02
CA THR A 313 -0.32 -20.85 -9.42
C THR A 313 -0.77 -22.28 -9.73
N ASN A 314 0.15 -23.09 -10.26
CA ASN A 314 -0.08 -24.49 -10.62
C ASN A 314 0.54 -25.48 -9.63
N GLN A 315 1.21 -24.97 -8.60
CA GLN A 315 1.80 -25.73 -7.50
C GLN A 315 1.13 -25.35 -6.19
N PRO A 316 1.03 -26.28 -5.22
CA PRO A 316 0.47 -25.97 -3.90
C PRO A 316 1.37 -24.95 -3.19
N LEU A 317 0.74 -23.95 -2.58
CA LEU A 317 1.37 -22.93 -1.74
C LEU A 317 0.53 -22.74 -0.48
N GLN A 318 1.11 -22.19 0.57
CA GLN A 318 0.38 -21.74 1.76
C GLN A 318 0.70 -20.28 2.05
N ASN A 319 -0.13 -19.63 2.89
CA ASN A 319 0.05 -18.24 3.33
C ASN A 319 0.39 -17.27 2.19
N ILE A 320 -0.36 -17.33 1.08
CA ILE A 320 -0.22 -16.38 -0.02
C ILE A 320 -0.69 -15.02 0.49
N LEU A 321 0.22 -14.08 0.66
CA LEU A 321 0.00 -12.73 1.19
C LEU A 321 0.59 -11.66 0.27
N ASP A 322 0.32 -10.41 0.61
CA ASP A 322 0.95 -9.20 0.07
C ASP A 322 1.06 -9.08 -1.46
N SER A 323 0.10 -9.61 -2.22
CA SER A 323 0.19 -9.53 -3.68
C SER A 323 0.20 -8.07 -4.20
N GLN A 324 1.03 -7.80 -5.21
CA GLN A 324 1.15 -6.52 -5.89
C GLN A 324 1.37 -6.74 -7.39
N TRP A 325 0.55 -6.08 -8.22
CA TRP A 325 0.78 -6.01 -9.65
C TRP A 325 1.92 -5.05 -9.95
N SER A 326 2.73 -5.38 -10.95
CA SER A 326 3.68 -4.41 -11.49
C SER A 326 2.93 -3.21 -12.08
N PRO A 327 3.53 -2.00 -12.07
CA PRO A 327 2.93 -0.81 -12.66
C PRO A 327 2.58 -0.95 -14.15
N THR A 328 3.29 -1.81 -14.88
CA THR A 328 2.99 -2.13 -16.29
C THR A 328 1.88 -3.17 -16.43
N GLY A 329 1.57 -3.92 -15.38
CA GLY A 329 0.59 -4.99 -15.36
C GLY A 329 1.09 -6.33 -15.90
N ASP A 330 2.38 -6.42 -16.25
CA ASP A 330 2.99 -7.61 -16.86
C ASP A 330 3.37 -8.71 -15.86
N TRP A 331 3.41 -8.37 -14.56
CA TRP A 331 3.83 -9.25 -13.47
C TRP A 331 2.98 -9.06 -12.24
N ILE A 332 2.91 -10.11 -11.42
CA ILE A 332 2.31 -10.10 -10.08
C ILE A 332 3.35 -10.68 -9.13
N ALA A 333 3.79 -9.90 -8.15
CA ALA A 333 4.64 -10.35 -7.06
C ALA A 333 3.78 -10.65 -5.82
N PHE A 334 4.15 -11.66 -5.05
CA PHE A 334 3.46 -12.04 -3.83
C PHE A 334 4.37 -12.85 -2.92
N THR A 335 4.05 -12.91 -1.62
CA THR A 335 4.73 -13.79 -0.67
C THR A 335 3.92 -15.05 -0.43
N ALA A 336 4.59 -16.19 -0.24
CA ALA A 336 3.96 -17.45 0.13
C ALA A 336 4.94 -18.33 0.93
N THR A 337 4.42 -19.28 1.70
CA THR A 337 5.23 -20.33 2.34
C THR A 337 5.11 -21.65 1.58
N PRO A 338 6.16 -22.48 1.55
CA PRO A 338 6.07 -23.84 1.06
C PRO A 338 5.00 -24.66 1.82
N PRO A 339 4.26 -25.57 1.17
CA PRO A 339 3.23 -26.38 1.84
C PRO A 339 3.75 -27.33 2.91
N ASP A 340 5.01 -27.76 2.80
CA ASP A 340 5.69 -28.66 3.73
C ASP A 340 6.31 -27.92 4.93
N ASP A 341 6.44 -26.60 4.85
CA ASP A 341 6.85 -25.74 5.96
C ASP A 341 5.95 -24.47 6.05
N PRO A 342 4.68 -24.63 6.44
CA PRO A 342 3.73 -23.53 6.47
C PRO A 342 3.97 -22.55 7.63
N MET A 343 4.79 -22.93 8.61
CA MET A 343 5.25 -22.02 9.67
C MET A 343 6.64 -21.42 9.35
N GLY A 344 7.19 -21.76 8.19
CA GLY A 344 8.49 -21.30 7.73
C GLY A 344 8.46 -19.89 7.17
N THR A 345 9.60 -19.53 6.57
CA THR A 345 9.82 -18.21 5.99
C THR A 345 8.97 -17.97 4.75
N GLN A 346 8.40 -16.77 4.65
CA GLN A 346 7.74 -16.32 3.44
C GLN A 346 8.75 -16.08 2.31
N VAL A 347 8.52 -16.75 1.20
CA VAL A 347 9.29 -16.64 -0.05
C VAL A 347 8.59 -15.65 -0.96
N LEU A 348 9.36 -14.78 -1.59
CA LEU A 348 8.85 -13.87 -2.62
C LEU A 348 8.79 -14.61 -3.95
N HIS A 349 7.64 -14.54 -4.61
CA HIS A 349 7.41 -15.10 -5.93
C HIS A 349 6.99 -14.01 -6.91
N GLN A 350 7.20 -14.28 -8.20
CA GLN A 350 6.58 -13.53 -9.29
C GLN A 350 5.90 -14.49 -10.27
N VAL A 351 4.85 -14.03 -10.93
CA VAL A 351 4.12 -14.77 -11.97
C VAL A 351 3.54 -13.83 -13.01
N ARG A 352 3.40 -14.30 -14.25
CA ARG A 352 2.67 -13.57 -15.30
C ARG A 352 1.16 -13.60 -15.02
N PRO A 353 0.41 -12.57 -15.43
CA PRO A 353 -1.04 -12.54 -15.29
C PRO A 353 -1.80 -13.67 -15.99
N ASP A 354 -1.16 -14.39 -16.91
CA ASP A 354 -1.73 -15.58 -17.57
C ASP A 354 -1.40 -16.91 -16.84
N GLY A 355 -0.64 -16.84 -15.74
CA GLY A 355 -0.21 -17.99 -14.93
C GLY A 355 1.09 -18.65 -15.41
N THR A 356 1.73 -18.10 -16.43
CA THR A 356 3.05 -18.57 -16.88
C THR A 356 4.19 -17.96 -16.07
N GLU A 357 5.39 -18.53 -16.19
CA GLU A 357 6.64 -18.00 -15.61
C GLU A 357 6.57 -17.79 -14.08
N LEU A 358 5.82 -18.63 -13.37
CA LEU A 358 5.84 -18.66 -11.90
C LEU A 358 7.26 -19.02 -11.43
N THR A 359 7.91 -18.09 -10.73
CA THR A 359 9.29 -18.23 -10.25
C THR A 359 9.42 -17.71 -8.82
N SER A 360 10.22 -18.39 -8.00
CA SER A 360 10.64 -17.89 -6.69
C SER A 360 11.82 -16.94 -6.88
N LEU A 361 11.78 -15.79 -6.22
CA LEU A 361 12.80 -14.74 -6.27
C LEU A 361 13.75 -14.78 -5.06
N THR A 362 13.32 -15.42 -3.98
CA THR A 362 14.11 -15.63 -2.76
C THR A 362 14.10 -17.09 -2.35
N ASN A 363 14.99 -17.43 -1.42
CA ASN A 363 15.07 -18.76 -0.82
C ASN A 363 14.27 -18.84 0.49
N THR A 364 14.06 -20.05 1.01
CA THR A 364 13.29 -20.30 2.24
C THR A 364 14.00 -19.87 3.54
N ASP A 365 15.25 -19.45 3.46
CA ASP A 365 16.02 -18.85 4.56
C ASP A 365 16.06 -17.32 4.49
N GLU A 366 15.50 -16.72 3.44
CA GLU A 366 15.46 -15.28 3.21
C GLU A 366 14.04 -14.73 3.46
N TYR A 367 13.78 -14.25 4.68
CA TYR A 367 12.52 -13.57 4.97
C TYR A 367 12.44 -12.26 4.20
N VAL A 368 11.36 -12.08 3.43
CA VAL A 368 11.16 -10.88 2.63
C VAL A 368 10.15 -9.96 3.29
N TYR A 369 10.62 -8.80 3.74
CA TYR A 369 9.75 -7.70 4.13
C TYR A 369 10.55 -6.40 4.22
N PRO A 370 10.14 -5.31 3.52
CA PRO A 370 9.06 -5.20 2.53
C PRO A 370 9.55 -5.40 1.07
N PHE A 371 8.62 -5.35 0.11
CA PHE A 371 8.93 -5.23 -1.32
C PHE A 371 8.00 -4.23 -2.04
N VAL A 372 8.52 -3.58 -3.09
CA VAL A 372 7.82 -2.57 -3.91
C VAL A 372 8.33 -2.59 -5.34
N TRP A 373 7.43 -2.29 -6.29
CA TRP A 373 7.79 -2.11 -7.69
C TRP A 373 8.38 -0.72 -7.95
N VAL A 374 9.34 -0.63 -8.88
CA VAL A 374 9.78 0.63 -9.48
C VAL A 374 8.63 1.18 -10.34
N PRO A 375 8.19 2.43 -10.11
CA PRO A 375 7.12 3.05 -10.89
C PRO A 375 7.43 3.07 -12.39
N ALA A 376 6.39 3.04 -13.21
CA ALA A 376 6.52 3.01 -14.67
C ALA A 376 6.84 4.37 -15.31
N SER A 377 7.36 5.34 -14.56
CA SER A 377 7.54 6.75 -14.99
C SER A 377 7.97 6.88 -16.45
N LEU A 378 7.00 7.32 -17.27
CA LEU A 378 7.02 7.54 -18.72
C LEU A 378 8.40 7.35 -19.38
N THR A 379 8.64 6.17 -19.92
CA THR A 379 9.60 5.95 -21.01
C THR A 379 9.12 6.66 -22.29
N THR A 380 9.04 7.99 -22.27
CA THR A 380 9.20 8.78 -23.49
C THR A 380 10.68 9.09 -23.66
N GLU A 381 11.49 8.06 -23.90
CA GLU A 381 12.67 8.29 -24.72
C GLU A 381 12.17 8.46 -26.16
N THR A 382 12.24 9.69 -26.64
CA THR A 382 12.25 10.02 -28.07
C THR A 382 13.31 9.17 -28.77
N GLN A 383 12.91 8.02 -29.32
CA GLN A 383 13.65 7.38 -30.40
C GLN A 383 13.51 8.23 -31.66
N GLY A 384 14.65 8.74 -32.14
CA GLY A 384 14.88 8.96 -33.56
C GLY A 384 14.48 10.32 -34.13
N ALA A 385 15.39 11.29 -34.03
CA ALA A 385 15.54 12.31 -35.06
C ALA A 385 17.03 12.63 -35.28
N THR A 386 17.80 11.63 -35.70
CA THR A 386 19.01 11.86 -36.49
C THR A 386 18.70 11.45 -37.92
N GLU A 387 18.47 12.44 -38.77
CA GLU A 387 18.91 12.44 -40.16
C GLU A 387 18.67 13.85 -40.73
N THR A 388 19.73 14.65 -40.73
CA THR A 388 19.90 15.72 -41.73
C THR A 388 20.95 15.24 -42.72
N PRO A 389 20.70 15.31 -44.03
CA PRO A 389 21.73 15.09 -45.04
C PRO A 389 22.78 16.22 -45.08
#